data_AF-A0A1I3TG41-F1
#
_entry.id   AF-A0A1I3TG41-F1
#
_cell.length_a   1.000
_cell.length_b   1.000
_cell.length_c   1.000
_cell.angle_alpha   90.00
_cell.angle_beta   90.00
_cell.angle_gamma   90.00
#
_symmetry.space_group_name_H-M   'P 1'
#
loop_
_entity.id
_entity.type
_entity.pdbx_description
1 polymer ?
#
loop_
_entity_poly.entity_id
_entity_poly.type
_entity_poly.pdbx_seq_one_letter_code
_entity_poly.pdbx_strand_id
1 'polypeptide(L)'
;MSVETRSVLTAVLAAVVAVAGFAGVLPLAAVSAVLVLVLALGWPGLAALPFTPGAGAVVALGGLGSVAAVTFTPEQPYLQHLALVLAAAVVLAFVNEMLRRDGRLRMVESVSGTVAGTVLAVCVTGWVATARLDGGEELVVAGAVALALGSASVALRGRTWLVYLVTVVAATAGGTLVGWLLPTVQLVAGAVLGVGVGVLVTALHALFDRLPALERRLPSLAVVVLPVTVSGVLVYVAGRVLAG
;
A
#
# COMPACT_ATOMS: atom_id res chain seq x y z
N MET A 1 1.07 14.57 -13.34
CA MET A 1 -0.34 14.12 -13.53
C MET A 1 -1.22 14.95 -12.61
N SER A 2 -2.48 15.24 -12.95
CA SER A 2 -3.37 16.01 -12.06
C SER A 2 -3.75 15.21 -10.81
N VAL A 3 -4.25 15.90 -9.77
CA VAL A 3 -4.79 15.27 -8.56
C VAL A 3 -5.94 14.33 -8.91
N GLU A 4 -6.89 14.81 -9.72
CA GLU A 4 -8.08 14.06 -10.14
C GLU A 4 -7.69 12.73 -10.81
N THR A 5 -6.72 12.73 -11.74
CA THR A 5 -6.25 11.50 -12.38
C THR A 5 -5.62 10.54 -11.38
N ARG A 6 -4.80 11.02 -10.43
CA ARG A 6 -4.16 10.16 -9.43
C ARG A 6 -5.19 9.54 -8.48
N SER A 7 -6.16 10.33 -8.02
CA SER A 7 -7.27 9.89 -7.17
C SER A 7 -8.11 8.81 -7.85
N VAL A 8 -8.51 9.03 -9.10
CA VAL A 8 -9.29 8.06 -9.87
C VAL A 8 -8.50 6.78 -10.10
N LEU A 9 -7.22 6.86 -10.48
CA LEU A 9 -6.39 5.67 -10.67
C LEU A 9 -6.21 4.88 -9.36
N THR A 10 -6.06 5.55 -8.23
CA THR A 10 -6.00 4.88 -6.92
C THR A 10 -7.30 4.13 -6.62
N ALA A 11 -8.45 4.76 -6.91
CA ALA A 11 -9.75 4.13 -6.75
C ALA A 11 -9.95 2.92 -7.68
N VAL A 12 -9.50 3.01 -8.94
CA VAL A 12 -9.50 1.91 -9.90
C VAL A 12 -8.61 0.76 -9.42
N LEU A 13 -7.40 1.05 -8.93
CA LEU A 13 -6.52 0.02 -8.37
C LEU A 13 -7.12 -0.65 -7.13
N ALA A 14 -7.81 0.11 -6.28
CA ALA A 14 -8.54 -0.46 -5.15
C ALA A 14 -9.65 -1.41 -5.63
N ALA A 15 -10.41 -1.05 -6.67
CA ALA A 15 -11.39 -1.95 -7.28
C ALA A 15 -10.74 -3.20 -7.88
N VAL A 16 -9.57 -3.08 -8.52
CA VAL A 16 -8.80 -4.24 -9.01
C VAL A 16 -8.39 -5.16 -7.86
N VAL A 17 -7.97 -4.61 -6.71
CA VAL A 17 -7.68 -5.40 -5.50
C VAL A 17 -8.91 -6.12 -4.98
N ALA A 18 -10.09 -5.48 -4.97
CA ALA A 18 -11.34 -6.14 -4.58
C ALA A 18 -11.67 -7.33 -5.49
N VAL A 19 -11.61 -7.13 -6.82
CA VAL A 19 -11.89 -8.17 -7.82
C VAL A 19 -10.87 -9.31 -7.71
N ALA A 20 -9.59 -8.98 -7.54
CA ALA A 20 -8.54 -9.98 -7.38
C ALA A 20 -8.68 -10.78 -6.08
N GLY A 21 -9.09 -10.12 -4.98
CA GLY A 21 -9.39 -10.78 -3.72
C GLY A 21 -10.51 -11.81 -3.86
N PHE A 22 -11.58 -11.47 -4.56
CA PHE A 22 -12.68 -12.39 -4.85
C PHE A 22 -12.29 -13.52 -5.81
N ALA A 23 -11.37 -13.28 -6.75
CA ALA A 23 -10.85 -14.31 -7.66
C ALA A 23 -9.87 -15.29 -6.98
N GLY A 24 -9.46 -15.01 -5.74
CA GLY A 24 -8.62 -15.87 -4.91
C GLY A 24 -7.20 -15.35 -4.67
N VAL A 25 -6.43 -16.13 -3.91
CA VAL A 25 -5.12 -15.71 -3.38
C VAL A 25 -4.09 -15.48 -4.48
N LEU A 26 -4.06 -16.32 -5.52
CA LEU A 26 -3.07 -16.20 -6.61
C LEU A 26 -3.27 -14.94 -7.46
N PRO A 27 -4.48 -14.61 -7.96
CA PRO A 27 -4.74 -13.32 -8.60
C PRO A 27 -4.38 -12.13 -7.72
N LEU A 28 -4.74 -12.16 -6.43
CA LEU A 28 -4.42 -11.08 -5.50
C LEU A 28 -2.91 -10.93 -5.26
N ALA A 29 -2.17 -12.03 -5.17
CA ALA A 29 -0.72 -12.03 -5.08
C ALA A 29 -0.07 -11.46 -6.35
N ALA A 30 -0.59 -11.81 -7.53
CA ALA A 30 -0.12 -11.27 -8.81
C ALA A 30 -0.35 -9.75 -8.90
N VAL A 31 -1.54 -9.26 -8.53
CA VAL A 31 -1.83 -7.82 -8.44
C VAL A 31 -0.89 -7.15 -7.44
N SER A 32 -0.69 -7.75 -6.27
CA SER A 32 0.21 -7.23 -5.24
C SER A 32 1.66 -7.13 -5.74
N ALA A 33 2.14 -8.13 -6.48
CA ALA A 33 3.46 -8.10 -7.12
C ALA A 33 3.59 -6.98 -8.16
N VAL A 34 2.56 -6.75 -8.97
CA VAL A 34 2.52 -5.62 -9.92
C VAL A 34 2.57 -4.27 -9.18
N LEU A 35 1.80 -4.12 -8.10
CA LEU A 35 1.82 -2.91 -7.26
C LEU A 35 3.23 -2.65 -6.68
N VAL A 36 3.91 -3.71 -6.19
CA VAL A 36 5.30 -3.61 -5.72
C VAL A 36 6.21 -3.11 -6.83
N LEU A 37 6.13 -3.67 -8.04
CA LEU A 37 6.99 -3.27 -9.15
C LEU A 37 6.77 -1.81 -9.54
N VAL A 38 5.52 -1.37 -9.62
CA VAL A 38 5.19 0.04 -9.93
C VAL A 38 5.73 0.97 -8.83
N LEU A 39 5.56 0.61 -7.56
CA LEU A 39 6.11 1.36 -6.43
C LEU A 39 7.64 1.40 -6.49
N ALA A 40 8.30 0.26 -6.71
CA ALA A 40 9.76 0.15 -6.76
C ALA A 40 10.39 0.97 -7.89
N LEU A 41 9.71 1.07 -9.04
CA LEU A 41 10.17 1.89 -10.17
C LEU A 41 10.00 3.40 -9.92
N GLY A 42 8.94 3.80 -9.22
CA GLY A 42 8.65 5.22 -8.97
C GLY A 42 9.27 5.79 -7.70
N TRP A 43 9.43 4.96 -6.67
CA TRP A 43 9.86 5.36 -5.34
C TRP A 43 11.23 6.07 -5.31
N PRO A 44 12.29 5.58 -5.98
CA PRO A 44 13.59 6.25 -5.92
C PRO A 44 13.56 7.67 -6.48
N GLY A 45 12.75 7.92 -7.50
CA GLY A 45 12.53 9.26 -8.03
C GLY A 45 11.68 10.14 -7.12
N LEU A 46 10.70 9.54 -6.41
CA LEU A 46 9.86 10.23 -5.44
C LEU A 46 10.66 10.67 -4.19
N ALA A 47 11.53 9.80 -3.69
CA ALA A 47 12.38 10.06 -2.53
C ALA A 47 13.71 10.77 -2.89
N ALA A 48 13.90 11.17 -4.16
CA ALA A 48 15.09 11.85 -4.66
C ALA A 48 16.41 11.13 -4.29
N LEU A 49 16.41 9.80 -4.45
CA LEU A 49 17.54 8.93 -4.11
C LEU A 49 18.68 9.08 -5.13
N PRO A 50 19.94 9.07 -4.66
CA PRO A 50 21.10 9.32 -5.52
C PRO A 50 21.34 8.18 -6.54
N PHE A 51 21.08 6.92 -6.16
CA PHE A 51 21.25 5.76 -7.03
C PHE A 51 19.90 5.05 -7.26
N THR A 52 19.16 5.54 -8.26
CA THR A 52 17.79 5.11 -8.54
C THR A 52 17.62 3.63 -8.93
N PRO A 53 18.43 3.01 -9.81
CA PRO A 53 18.17 1.63 -10.23
C PRO A 53 18.43 0.63 -9.10
N GLY A 54 19.48 0.86 -8.32
CA GLY A 54 19.82 -0.03 -7.21
C GLY A 54 18.84 0.10 -6.05
N ALA A 55 18.44 1.31 -5.67
CA ALA A 55 17.38 1.51 -4.68
C ALA A 55 16.05 0.87 -5.13
N GLY A 56 15.68 1.04 -6.40
CA GLY A 56 14.49 0.39 -6.96
C GLY A 56 14.58 -1.14 -6.92
N ALA A 57 15.75 -1.71 -7.22
CA ALA A 57 15.98 -3.15 -7.13
C ALA A 57 15.82 -3.68 -5.69
N VAL A 58 16.34 -2.97 -4.69
CA VAL A 58 16.16 -3.36 -3.28
C VAL A 58 14.68 -3.34 -2.88
N VAL A 59 13.95 -2.27 -3.24
CA VAL A 59 12.50 -2.17 -2.97
C VAL A 59 11.72 -3.28 -3.67
N ALA A 60 12.05 -3.59 -4.93
CA ALA A 60 11.42 -4.66 -5.69
C ALA A 60 11.69 -6.03 -5.06
N LEU A 61 12.95 -6.34 -4.72
CA LEU A 61 13.33 -7.62 -4.11
C LEU A 61 12.68 -7.81 -2.74
N GLY A 62 12.67 -6.78 -1.89
CA GLY A 62 12.02 -6.85 -0.58
C GLY A 62 10.51 -7.01 -0.69
N GLY A 63 9.86 -6.20 -1.54
CA GLY A 63 8.41 -6.29 -1.76
C GLY A 63 7.99 -7.62 -2.41
N LEU A 64 8.64 -8.06 -3.49
CA LEU A 64 8.31 -9.31 -4.16
C LEU A 64 8.63 -10.51 -3.28
N GLY A 65 9.77 -10.47 -2.57
CA GLY A 65 10.14 -11.48 -1.59
C GLY A 65 9.10 -11.60 -0.48
N SER A 66 8.53 -10.49 -0.02
CA SER A 66 7.46 -10.51 0.98
C SER A 66 6.16 -11.10 0.45
N VAL A 67 5.74 -10.75 -0.77
CA VAL A 67 4.55 -11.32 -1.42
C VAL A 67 4.72 -12.83 -1.61
N ALA A 68 5.88 -13.26 -2.12
CA ALA A 68 6.20 -14.68 -2.27
C ALA A 68 6.19 -15.41 -0.92
N ALA A 69 6.84 -14.85 0.10
CA ALA A 69 6.89 -15.43 1.44
C ALA A 69 5.48 -15.66 2.01
N VAL A 70 4.61 -14.66 1.94
CA VAL A 70 3.22 -14.76 2.43
C VAL A 70 2.37 -15.71 1.57
N THR A 71 2.61 -15.77 0.25
CA THR A 71 1.86 -16.64 -0.66
C THR A 71 2.20 -18.12 -0.45
N PHE A 72 3.47 -18.44 -0.26
CA PHE A 72 3.95 -19.83 -0.20
C PHE A 72 4.12 -20.38 1.23
N THR A 73 3.90 -19.58 2.27
CA THR A 73 3.88 -20.08 3.65
C THR A 73 2.62 -20.97 3.85
N PRO A 74 2.73 -22.28 4.14
CA PRO A 74 1.56 -23.16 4.15
C PRO A 74 0.59 -22.85 5.30
N GLU A 75 1.13 -22.64 6.50
CA GLU A 75 0.36 -22.54 7.74
C GLU A 75 0.45 -21.16 8.39
N GLN A 76 -0.53 -20.83 9.22
CA GLN A 76 -0.48 -19.63 10.05
C GLN A 76 0.65 -19.74 11.09
N PRO A 77 1.36 -18.65 11.42
CA PRO A 77 1.11 -17.27 11.02
C PRO A 77 1.78 -16.87 9.68
N TYR A 78 0.98 -16.39 8.72
CA TYR A 78 1.45 -16.12 7.35
C TYR A 78 2.54 -15.03 7.25
N LEU A 79 2.61 -14.11 8.21
CA LEU A 79 3.59 -13.01 8.23
C LEU A 79 4.91 -13.34 8.94
N GLN A 80 5.09 -14.57 9.44
CA GLN A 80 6.26 -14.95 10.26
C GLN A 80 7.61 -14.66 9.59
N HIS A 81 7.67 -14.79 8.26
CA HIS A 81 8.90 -14.60 7.48
C HIS A 81 9.16 -13.12 7.12
N LEU A 82 8.24 -12.19 7.39
CA LEU A 82 8.42 -10.78 7.01
C LEU A 82 9.59 -10.12 7.74
N ALA A 83 9.86 -10.50 8.99
CA ALA A 83 11.02 -10.01 9.73
C ALA A 83 12.33 -10.37 9.02
N LEU A 84 12.44 -11.59 8.48
CA LEU A 84 13.59 -12.03 7.71
C LEU A 84 13.69 -11.30 6.37
N VAL A 85 12.56 -11.10 5.68
CA VAL A 85 12.53 -10.35 4.41
C VAL A 85 12.99 -8.90 4.62
N LEU A 86 12.51 -8.24 5.69
CA LEU A 86 12.92 -6.88 6.03
C LEU A 86 14.40 -6.82 6.42
N ALA A 87 14.88 -7.76 7.23
CA ALA A 87 16.31 -7.85 7.57
C ALA A 87 17.18 -8.02 6.31
N ALA A 88 16.80 -8.94 5.42
CA ALA A 88 17.48 -9.14 4.14
C ALA A 88 17.46 -7.88 3.27
N ALA A 89 16.32 -7.18 3.21
CA ALA A 89 16.21 -5.91 2.47
C ALA A 89 17.12 -4.81 3.05
N VAL A 90 17.26 -4.73 4.37
CA VAL A 90 18.21 -3.80 5.02
C VAL A 90 19.65 -4.14 4.64
N VAL A 91 20.02 -5.42 4.66
CA VAL A 91 21.35 -5.85 4.19
C VAL A 91 21.54 -5.50 2.71
N LEU A 92 20.54 -5.75 1.86
CA LEU A 92 20.57 -5.39 0.44
C LEU A 92 20.69 -3.87 0.23
N ALA A 93 20.08 -3.04 1.08
CA ALA A 93 20.25 -1.59 1.05
C ALA A 93 21.70 -1.19 1.32
N PHE A 94 22.39 -1.84 2.27
CA PHE A 94 23.82 -1.60 2.50
C PHE A 94 24.68 -2.12 1.34
N VAL A 95 24.36 -3.28 0.76
CA VAL A 95 25.05 -3.79 -0.44
C VAL A 95 24.90 -2.81 -1.60
N ASN A 96 23.70 -2.27 -1.80
CA ASN A 96 23.44 -1.24 -2.80
C ASN A 96 24.34 -0.01 -2.60
N GLU A 97 24.55 0.42 -1.36
CA GLU A 97 25.48 1.52 -1.04
C GLU A 97 26.95 1.18 -1.30
N MET A 98 27.38 -0.07 -1.14
CA MET A 98 28.74 -0.50 -1.47
C MET A 98 29.00 -0.52 -2.99
N LEU A 99 27.95 -0.76 -3.79
CA LEU A 99 28.04 -0.75 -5.25
C LEU A 99 28.05 0.66 -5.85
N ARG A 100 27.66 1.68 -5.07
CA ARG A 100 27.69 3.09 -5.50
C ARG A 100 29.12 3.56 -5.72
N ARG A 101 29.33 4.31 -6.81
CA ARG A 101 30.63 4.86 -7.21
C ARG A 101 30.71 6.39 -7.10
N ASP A 102 29.71 7.00 -6.48
CA ASP A 102 29.49 8.46 -6.44
C ASP A 102 30.09 9.15 -5.20
N GLY A 103 31.09 8.54 -4.57
CA GLY A 103 31.74 9.07 -3.38
C GLY A 103 30.90 8.98 -2.09
N ARG A 104 29.72 8.33 -2.13
CA ARG A 104 28.86 8.03 -0.96
C ARG A 104 28.33 9.26 -0.22
N LEU A 105 28.14 10.36 -0.92
CA LEU A 105 27.40 11.51 -0.39
C LEU A 105 25.95 11.09 -0.10
N ARG A 106 25.35 11.66 0.96
CA ARG A 106 23.95 11.43 1.34
C ARG A 106 23.62 9.95 1.65
N MET A 107 24.58 9.20 2.20
CA MET A 107 24.40 7.77 2.52
C MET A 107 23.18 7.50 3.42
N VAL A 108 23.04 8.26 4.51
CA VAL A 108 21.93 8.05 5.45
C VAL A 108 20.59 8.22 4.75
N GLU A 109 20.45 9.27 3.94
CA GLU A 109 19.23 9.55 3.17
C GLU A 109 18.94 8.47 2.12
N SER A 110 19.99 7.96 1.46
CA SER A 110 19.87 6.88 0.48
C SER A 110 19.40 5.58 1.12
N VAL A 111 20.03 5.19 2.24
CA VAL A 111 19.66 3.98 2.99
C VAL A 111 18.27 4.14 3.59
N SER A 112 18.00 5.23 4.32
CA SER A 112 16.71 5.46 4.96
C SER A 112 15.58 5.52 3.93
N GLY A 113 15.80 6.18 2.80
CA GLY A 113 14.83 6.24 1.71
C GLY A 113 14.60 4.87 1.05
N THR A 114 15.64 4.09 0.82
CA THR A 114 15.51 2.73 0.24
C THR A 114 14.78 1.79 1.19
N VAL A 115 15.13 1.82 2.49
CA VAL A 115 14.47 1.00 3.52
C VAL A 115 13.01 1.43 3.69
N ALA A 116 12.71 2.74 3.73
CA ALA A 116 11.33 3.23 3.80
C ALA A 116 10.49 2.74 2.61
N GLY A 117 11.03 2.84 1.38
CA GLY A 117 10.35 2.30 0.19
C GLY A 117 10.10 0.80 0.29
N THR A 118 11.04 0.06 0.86
CA THR A 118 10.90 -1.38 1.04
C THR A 118 9.81 -1.70 2.07
N VAL A 119 9.76 -1.01 3.21
CA VAL A 119 8.69 -1.17 4.18
C VAL A 119 7.32 -0.89 3.55
N LEU A 120 7.19 0.19 2.79
CA LEU A 120 5.96 0.55 2.08
C LEU A 120 5.55 -0.54 1.06
N ALA A 121 6.52 -1.12 0.34
CA ALA A 121 6.27 -2.22 -0.58
C ALA A 121 5.82 -3.49 0.14
N VAL A 122 6.43 -3.80 1.30
CA VAL A 122 6.06 -4.97 2.12
C VAL A 122 4.64 -4.85 2.67
N CYS A 123 4.13 -3.64 2.92
CA CYS A 123 2.76 -3.45 3.42
C CYS A 123 1.68 -4.08 2.51
N VAL A 124 1.94 -4.21 1.21
CA VAL A 124 0.98 -4.82 0.27
C VAL A 124 0.62 -6.25 0.67
N THR A 125 1.53 -6.96 1.34
CA THR A 125 1.34 -8.36 1.72
C THR A 125 0.19 -8.56 2.69
N GLY A 126 -0.21 -7.51 3.41
CA GLY A 126 -1.39 -7.57 4.27
C GLY A 126 -2.68 -7.90 3.50
N TRP A 127 -2.80 -7.50 2.22
CA TRP A 127 -3.92 -7.93 1.38
C TRP A 127 -3.93 -9.45 1.19
N VAL A 128 -2.79 -10.00 0.77
CA VAL A 128 -2.62 -11.45 0.52
C VAL A 128 -2.80 -12.24 1.81
N ALA A 129 -2.24 -11.76 2.93
CA ALA A 129 -2.39 -12.41 4.22
C ALA A 129 -3.84 -12.39 4.72
N THR A 130 -4.57 -11.29 4.49
CA THR A 130 -5.99 -11.19 4.87
C THR A 130 -6.82 -12.17 4.05
N ALA A 131 -6.64 -12.26 2.73
CA ALA A 131 -7.39 -13.18 1.87
C ALA A 131 -7.23 -14.67 2.24
N ARG A 132 -6.22 -15.00 3.05
CA ARG A 132 -5.97 -16.37 3.54
C ARG A 132 -6.58 -16.65 4.91
N LEU A 133 -7.14 -15.64 5.57
CA LEU A 133 -7.92 -15.83 6.80
C LEU A 133 -9.31 -16.38 6.45
N ASP A 134 -9.94 -17.06 7.41
CA ASP A 134 -11.33 -17.50 7.26
C ASP A 134 -12.25 -16.28 7.12
N GLY A 135 -13.05 -16.21 6.05
CA GLY A 135 -13.86 -15.02 5.72
C GLY A 135 -13.05 -13.79 5.27
N GLY A 136 -11.75 -13.96 5.02
CA GLY A 136 -10.84 -12.85 4.70
C GLY A 136 -11.11 -12.15 3.37
N GLU A 137 -11.75 -12.81 2.43
CA GLU A 137 -12.15 -12.22 1.14
C GLU A 137 -13.06 -10.99 1.31
N GLU A 138 -14.01 -11.07 2.25
CA GLU A 138 -14.95 -9.99 2.52
C GLU A 138 -14.26 -8.79 3.18
N LEU A 139 -13.26 -9.05 4.04
CA LEU A 139 -12.43 -8.00 4.64
C LEU A 139 -11.56 -7.30 3.59
N VAL A 140 -11.02 -8.05 2.63
CA VAL A 140 -10.29 -7.47 1.49
C VAL A 140 -11.23 -6.58 0.66
N VAL A 141 -12.45 -7.04 0.37
CA VAL A 141 -13.45 -6.23 -0.34
C VAL A 141 -13.84 -4.99 0.47
N ALA A 142 -14.08 -5.12 1.77
CA ALA A 142 -14.42 -4.00 2.65
C ALA A 142 -13.34 -2.92 2.65
N GLY A 143 -12.08 -3.32 2.78
CA GLY A 143 -10.95 -2.39 2.73
C GLY A 143 -10.72 -1.77 1.37
N ALA A 144 -10.91 -2.54 0.30
CA ALA A 144 -10.80 -2.04 -1.06
C ALA A 144 -11.91 -1.02 -1.39
N VAL A 145 -13.15 -1.26 -0.96
CA VAL A 145 -14.27 -0.32 -1.14
C VAL A 145 -14.05 0.95 -0.30
N ALA A 146 -13.63 0.82 0.95
CA ALA A 146 -13.26 1.98 1.79
C ALA A 146 -12.16 2.81 1.12
N LEU A 147 -11.13 2.17 0.59
CA LEU A 147 -10.04 2.84 -0.12
C LEU A 147 -10.53 3.50 -1.41
N ALA A 148 -11.38 2.85 -2.19
CA ALA A 148 -11.92 3.39 -3.44
C ALA A 148 -12.74 4.67 -3.18
N LEU A 149 -13.66 4.64 -2.19
CA LEU A 149 -14.49 5.81 -1.87
C LEU A 149 -13.68 6.94 -1.25
N GLY A 150 -12.75 6.62 -0.34
CA GLY A 150 -11.84 7.60 0.25
C GLY A 150 -10.96 8.28 -0.81
N SER A 151 -10.32 7.49 -1.67
CA SER A 151 -9.43 8.03 -2.71
C SER A 151 -10.16 8.83 -3.78
N ALA A 152 -11.37 8.42 -4.18
CA ALA A 152 -12.21 9.20 -5.10
C ALA A 152 -12.58 10.56 -4.51
N SER A 153 -12.85 10.62 -3.20
CA SER A 153 -13.26 11.85 -2.51
C SER A 153 -12.17 12.92 -2.47
N VAL A 154 -10.89 12.53 -2.60
CA VAL A 154 -9.76 13.47 -2.67
C VAL A 154 -9.82 14.36 -3.93
N ALA A 155 -10.51 13.93 -4.98
CA ALA A 155 -10.68 14.73 -6.20
C ALA A 155 -11.64 15.93 -6.02
N LEU A 156 -12.36 16.00 -4.91
CA LEU A 156 -13.31 17.09 -4.64
C LEU A 156 -12.60 18.43 -4.50
N ARG A 157 -13.16 19.46 -5.12
CA ARG A 157 -12.68 20.84 -5.03
C ARG A 157 -13.31 21.52 -3.83
N GLY A 158 -12.49 22.02 -2.92
CA GLY A 158 -12.99 22.69 -1.72
C GLY A 158 -11.88 23.07 -0.77
N ARG A 159 -12.26 23.45 0.46
CA ARG A 159 -11.30 23.76 1.50
C ARG A 159 -10.65 22.46 1.99
N THR A 160 -9.31 22.44 2.07
CA THR A 160 -8.53 21.23 2.34
C THR A 160 -9.03 20.41 3.54
N TRP A 161 -9.37 21.07 4.66
CA TRP A 161 -9.88 20.36 5.84
C TRP A 161 -11.24 19.69 5.60
N LEU A 162 -12.12 20.30 4.79
CA LEU A 162 -13.42 19.72 4.43
C LEU A 162 -13.21 18.49 3.52
N VAL A 163 -12.30 18.58 2.55
CA VAL A 163 -11.97 17.44 1.69
C VAL A 163 -11.45 16.28 2.54
N TYR A 164 -10.59 16.54 3.53
CA TYR A 164 -10.08 15.49 4.41
C TYR A 164 -11.17 14.87 5.27
N LEU A 165 -12.08 15.67 5.82
CA LEU A 165 -13.25 15.17 6.54
C LEU A 165 -14.11 14.27 5.63
N VAL A 166 -14.41 14.73 4.42
CA VAL A 166 -15.22 13.98 3.46
C VAL A 166 -14.54 12.67 3.05
N THR A 167 -13.22 12.67 2.84
CA THR A 167 -12.46 11.44 2.56
C THR A 167 -12.58 10.42 3.68
N VAL A 168 -12.44 10.83 4.94
CA VAL A 168 -12.59 9.92 6.09
C VAL A 168 -14.02 9.40 6.18
N VAL A 169 -15.02 10.27 6.04
CA VAL A 169 -16.43 9.88 6.08
C VAL A 169 -16.77 8.92 4.94
N ALA A 170 -16.30 9.18 3.72
CA ALA A 170 -16.56 8.33 2.56
C ALA A 170 -15.89 6.96 2.69
N ALA A 171 -14.64 6.90 3.18
CA ALA A 171 -13.96 5.63 3.44
C ALA A 171 -14.66 4.84 4.56
N THR A 172 -15.06 5.52 5.63
CA THR A 172 -15.84 4.92 6.73
C THR A 172 -17.16 4.36 6.22
N ALA A 173 -17.92 5.16 5.47
CA ALA A 173 -19.18 4.75 4.85
C ALA A 173 -19.00 3.52 3.96
N GLY A 174 -17.92 3.46 3.16
CA GLY A 174 -17.59 2.30 2.33
C GLY A 174 -17.34 1.03 3.14
N GLY A 175 -16.51 1.12 4.17
CA GLY A 175 -16.22 -0.01 5.06
C GLY A 175 -17.47 -0.49 5.81
N THR A 176 -18.29 0.44 6.33
CA THR A 176 -19.56 0.10 7.00
C THR A 176 -20.59 -0.49 6.05
N LEU A 177 -20.67 -0.01 4.81
CA LEU A 177 -21.63 -0.50 3.83
C LEU A 177 -21.34 -1.97 3.51
N VAL A 178 -20.07 -2.33 3.32
CA VAL A 178 -19.68 -3.72 3.08
C VAL A 178 -19.95 -4.58 4.32
N GLY A 179 -19.62 -4.11 5.53
CA GLY A 179 -19.95 -4.82 6.77
C GLY A 179 -21.45 -4.95 7.05
N TRP A 180 -22.29 -4.10 6.44
CA TRP A 180 -23.75 -4.24 6.51
C TRP A 180 -24.29 -5.24 5.48
N LEU A 181 -23.69 -5.29 4.28
CA LEU A 181 -24.11 -6.18 3.19
C LEU A 181 -23.59 -7.61 3.37
N LEU A 182 -22.42 -7.77 3.98
CA LEU A 182 -21.74 -9.05 4.16
C LEU A 182 -21.69 -9.39 5.66
N PRO A 183 -22.53 -10.31 6.15
CA PRO A 183 -22.71 -10.57 7.58
C PRO A 183 -21.48 -11.16 8.27
N THR A 184 -20.48 -11.62 7.52
CA THR A 184 -19.22 -12.18 8.01
C THR A 184 -18.25 -11.08 8.44
N VAL A 185 -18.42 -9.84 7.95
CA VAL A 185 -17.70 -8.65 8.43
C VAL A 185 -18.54 -7.93 9.48
N GLN A 186 -18.08 -7.90 10.73
CA GLN A 186 -18.76 -7.13 11.76
C GLN A 186 -18.84 -5.65 11.37
N LEU A 187 -20.02 -5.04 11.53
CA LEU A 187 -20.27 -3.63 11.17
C LEU A 187 -19.24 -2.67 11.80
N VAL A 188 -18.89 -2.91 13.07
CA VAL A 188 -17.88 -2.13 13.81
C VAL A 188 -16.50 -2.30 13.20
N ALA A 189 -16.14 -3.52 12.75
CA ALA A 189 -14.88 -3.78 12.08
C ALA A 189 -14.77 -3.02 10.75
N GLY A 190 -15.84 -3.04 9.95
CA GLY A 190 -15.94 -2.24 8.73
C GLY A 190 -15.79 -0.74 8.97
N ALA A 191 -16.42 -0.21 10.03
CA ALA A 191 -16.30 1.20 10.42
C ALA A 191 -14.87 1.58 10.81
N VAL A 192 -14.25 0.81 11.72
CA VAL A 192 -12.89 1.07 12.22
C VAL A 192 -11.87 0.99 11.09
N LEU A 193 -12.00 -0.03 10.23
CA LEU A 193 -11.18 -0.18 9.04
C LEU A 193 -11.33 1.04 8.12
N GLY A 194 -12.56 1.45 7.82
CA GLY A 194 -12.84 2.59 6.94
C GLY A 194 -12.30 3.92 7.50
N VAL A 195 -12.37 4.15 8.81
CA VAL A 195 -11.72 5.30 9.48
C VAL A 195 -10.21 5.25 9.27
N GLY A 196 -9.58 4.10 9.55
CA GLY A 196 -8.13 3.92 9.40
C GLY A 196 -7.66 4.16 7.97
N VAL A 197 -8.36 3.61 6.98
CA VAL A 197 -8.07 3.82 5.55
C VAL A 197 -8.28 5.28 5.15
N GLY A 198 -9.35 5.93 5.61
CA GLY A 198 -9.60 7.34 5.33
C GLY A 198 -8.51 8.27 5.89
N VAL A 199 -8.07 8.03 7.12
CA VAL A 199 -6.95 8.76 7.75
C VAL A 199 -5.66 8.52 6.97
N LEU A 200 -5.39 7.29 6.55
CA LEU A 200 -4.23 6.97 5.73
C LEU A 200 -4.26 7.74 4.40
N VAL A 201 -5.38 7.70 3.66
CA VAL A 201 -5.51 8.39 2.36
C VAL A 201 -5.31 9.89 2.52
N THR A 202 -5.91 10.51 3.53
CA THR A 202 -5.74 11.96 3.79
C THR A 202 -4.30 12.31 4.15
N ALA A 203 -3.65 11.53 5.01
CA ALA A 203 -2.26 11.74 5.40
C ALA A 203 -1.31 11.60 4.20
N LEU A 204 -1.48 10.57 3.37
CA LEU A 204 -0.67 10.38 2.17
C LEU A 204 -0.89 11.51 1.16
N HIS A 205 -2.13 11.93 0.95
CA HIS A 205 -2.41 13.06 0.09
C HIS A 205 -1.75 14.34 0.64
N ALA A 206 -1.91 14.64 1.92
CA ALA A 206 -1.28 15.81 2.54
C ALA A 206 0.26 15.80 2.43
N LEU A 207 0.88 14.62 2.56
CA LEU A 207 2.34 14.45 2.48
C LEU A 207 2.88 14.60 1.06
N PHE A 208 2.18 14.08 0.05
CA PHE A 208 2.71 13.96 -1.30
C PHE A 208 2.16 14.98 -2.31
N ASP A 209 1.04 15.67 -2.04
CA ASP A 209 0.32 16.45 -3.07
C ASP A 209 1.15 17.56 -3.73
N ARG A 210 2.15 18.12 -3.04
CA ARG A 210 2.94 19.27 -3.52
C ARG A 210 4.38 18.95 -3.91
N LEU A 211 4.73 17.69 -4.13
CA LEU A 211 6.09 17.34 -4.50
C LEU A 211 6.38 17.66 -5.99
N PRO A 212 7.45 18.42 -6.31
CA PRO A 212 7.86 18.68 -7.69
C PRO A 212 8.17 17.40 -8.48
N ALA A 213 8.58 16.33 -7.80
CA ALA A 213 8.83 15.03 -8.40
C ALA A 213 7.63 14.45 -9.17
N LEU A 214 6.41 14.90 -8.87
CA LEU A 214 5.16 14.44 -9.50
C LEU A 214 4.96 14.92 -10.94
N GLU A 215 5.80 15.83 -11.43
CA GLU A 215 5.87 16.19 -12.84
C GLU A 215 6.35 15.01 -13.69
N ARG A 216 7.17 14.13 -13.11
CA ARG A 216 7.66 12.91 -13.77
C ARG A 216 6.64 11.77 -13.65
N ARG A 217 6.55 10.94 -14.69
CA ARG A 217 5.58 9.84 -14.76
C ARG A 217 5.79 8.78 -13.66
N LEU A 218 7.03 8.32 -13.45
CA LEU A 218 7.31 7.24 -12.51
C LEU A 218 7.02 7.60 -11.04
N PRO A 219 7.50 8.74 -10.48
CA PRO A 219 7.14 9.15 -9.12
C PRO A 219 5.63 9.36 -8.93
N SER A 220 4.96 9.87 -9.97
CA SER A 220 3.50 10.02 -9.94
C SER A 220 2.78 8.67 -9.87
N LEU A 221 3.27 7.63 -10.55
CA LEU A 221 2.72 6.27 -10.45
C LEU A 221 2.96 5.66 -9.06
N ALA A 222 4.12 5.88 -8.45
CA ALA A 222 4.37 5.44 -7.08
C ALA A 222 3.36 6.04 -6.10
N VAL A 223 3.05 7.34 -6.22
CA VAL A 223 2.04 7.99 -5.36
C VAL A 223 0.63 7.47 -5.59
N VAL A 224 0.29 7.03 -6.80
CA VAL A 224 -1.01 6.38 -7.10
C VAL A 224 -1.13 5.01 -6.43
N VAL A 225 -0.05 4.24 -6.42
CA VAL A 225 -0.05 2.87 -5.86
C VAL A 225 0.12 2.88 -4.34
N LEU A 226 0.74 3.92 -3.78
CA LEU A 226 1.09 4.00 -2.37
C LEU A 226 -0.09 3.76 -1.41
N PRO A 227 -1.27 4.42 -1.54
CA PRO A 227 -2.39 4.17 -0.63
C PRO A 227 -2.89 2.73 -0.69
N VAL A 228 -2.85 2.12 -1.88
CA VAL A 228 -3.24 0.72 -2.07
C VAL A 228 -2.27 -0.21 -1.36
N THR A 229 -0.96 -0.02 -1.54
CA THR A 229 0.06 -0.86 -0.88
C THR A 229 0.00 -0.76 0.64
N VAL A 230 -0.08 0.45 1.20
CA VAL A 230 -0.04 0.65 2.66
C VAL A 230 -1.34 0.18 3.34
N SER A 231 -2.48 0.31 2.67
CA SER A 231 -3.77 -0.14 3.22
C SER A 231 -3.81 -1.65 3.51
N GLY A 232 -3.00 -2.46 2.82
CA GLY A 232 -2.96 -3.91 3.04
C GLY A 232 -2.69 -4.29 4.50
N VAL A 233 -1.74 -3.62 5.16
CA VAL A 233 -1.45 -3.85 6.59
C VAL A 233 -2.62 -3.45 7.48
N LEU A 234 -3.29 -2.33 7.18
CA LEU A 234 -4.45 -1.90 7.96
C LEU A 234 -5.58 -2.93 7.90
N VAL A 235 -5.84 -3.47 6.70
CA VAL A 235 -6.85 -4.51 6.50
C VAL A 235 -6.50 -5.79 7.25
N TYR A 236 -5.23 -6.20 7.21
CA TYR A 236 -4.77 -7.38 7.95
C TYR A 236 -4.89 -7.19 9.47
N VAL A 237 -4.46 -6.05 9.99
CA VAL A 237 -4.55 -5.74 11.43
C VAL A 237 -6.02 -5.67 11.87
N ALA A 238 -6.88 -5.01 11.09
CA ALA A 238 -8.31 -4.96 11.38
C ALA A 238 -8.93 -6.37 11.39
N GLY A 239 -8.59 -7.22 10.41
CA GLY A 239 -9.03 -8.61 10.39
C GLY A 239 -8.59 -9.40 11.62
N ARG A 240 -7.30 -9.35 11.98
CA ARG A 240 -6.77 -10.09 13.12
C ARG A 240 -7.25 -9.59 14.48
N VAL A 241 -7.44 -8.29 14.65
CA VAL A 241 -7.86 -7.71 15.94
C VAL A 241 -9.37 -7.82 16.14
N LEU A 242 -10.16 -7.70 15.07
CA LEU A 242 -11.62 -7.56 15.17
C LEU A 242 -12.38 -8.82 14.74
N ALA A 243 -11.82 -9.64 13.85
CA ALA A 243 -12.43 -10.91 13.41
C ALA A 243 -11.85 -12.14 14.11
N GLY A 244 -10.60 -12.06 14.62
CA GLY A 244 -9.89 -13.14 15.33
C GLY A 244 -9.05 -14.03 14.42
#